data_AF-A0A2H9Q4G3-F1
#
_entry.id   AF-A0A2H9Q4G3-F1
#
_cell.length_a   1.000
_cell.length_b   1.000
_cell.length_c   1.000
_cell.angle_alpha   90.00
_cell.angle_beta   90.00
_cell.angle_gamma   90.00
#
_symmetry.space_group_name_H-M   'P 1'
#
loop_
_entity.id
_entity.type
_entity.pdbx_description
1 polymer ?
#
loop_
_entity_poly.entity_id
_entity_poly.type
_entity_poly.pdbx_seq_one_letter_code
_entity_poly.pdbx_strand_id
1 'polypeptide(L)'
;MRFKEASFYKKLNDKKVHCKLCPHKCIIGNGETGKCKIKQNVDGKLKAMNYGKIYLSRTNSIEELGFFHFLPGNEALLVSSIGNSLDKGWYENELTGKEIEDIPIINQTPTQLGKEVLKKKLKIICHGYNEPMMSYEYVEDIIANNKSTKHVVQTNAFIEQEPIGEISKKLNGAVIEIRGMTEEFYKNILDGDLDSVLKSTKTMHEGGVWIEIFMPVITEIHYSLYDVRKLISWILNNLGADVPLHFVSKNYVDEQLLKKSRKIAVDAGMRYVYSHVPGWNEGITTFCPECKKAVIVRENDSILENNIKEGKCTCGKQIPGVWQ
;
A
#
# COMPACT_ATOMS: atom_id res chain seq x y z
N MET A 1 -7.59 23.64 17.75
CA MET A 1 -8.53 23.52 16.61
C MET A 1 -9.06 22.10 16.61
N ARG A 2 -10.39 21.89 16.59
CA ARG A 2 -10.93 20.53 16.83
C ARG A 2 -10.60 19.56 15.68
N PHE A 3 -10.44 20.03 14.43
CA PHE A 3 -10.10 19.21 13.26
C PHE A 3 -9.33 20.00 12.18
N LYS A 4 -8.49 19.32 11.39
CA LYS A 4 -7.77 19.87 10.22
C LYS A 4 -8.74 20.05 9.05
N GLU A 5 -8.60 21.12 8.26
CA GLU A 5 -9.34 21.26 7.00
C GLU A 5 -8.82 20.25 5.98
N ALA A 6 -9.74 19.54 5.31
CA ALA A 6 -9.39 18.53 4.34
C ALA A 6 -8.90 19.17 3.02
N SER A 7 -8.01 18.47 2.33
CA SER A 7 -7.54 18.81 0.99
C SER A 7 -8.50 18.26 -0.08
N PHE A 8 -8.35 18.74 -1.32
CA PHE A 8 -9.08 18.26 -2.52
C PHE A 8 -10.60 18.24 -2.37
N TYR A 9 -11.21 19.40 -2.16
CA TYR A 9 -12.66 19.54 -2.26
C TYR A 9 -13.04 20.86 -2.91
N LYS A 10 -14.25 20.91 -3.49
CA LYS A 10 -14.86 22.15 -3.97
C LYS A 10 -16.04 22.52 -3.09
N LYS A 11 -16.17 23.80 -2.78
CA LYS A 11 -17.40 24.33 -2.18
C LYS A 11 -18.48 24.42 -3.25
N LEU A 12 -19.70 24.07 -2.86
CA LEU A 12 -20.91 24.18 -3.66
C LEU A 12 -21.90 25.11 -2.97
N ASN A 13 -23.08 25.30 -3.58
CA ASN A 13 -24.19 26.06 -2.99
C ASN A 13 -24.72 25.39 -1.71
N ASP A 14 -25.45 26.14 -0.90
CA ASP A 14 -26.13 25.66 0.32
C ASP A 14 -25.18 25.00 1.33
N LYS A 15 -23.95 25.52 1.43
CA LYS A 15 -22.87 24.97 2.26
C LYS A 15 -22.53 23.52 1.94
N LYS A 16 -22.89 22.98 0.77
CA LYS A 16 -22.47 21.63 0.33
C LYS A 16 -21.01 21.66 -0.12
N VAL A 17 -20.37 20.50 -0.10
CA VAL A 17 -19.01 20.31 -0.61
C VAL A 17 -18.93 19.08 -1.51
N HIS A 18 -18.10 19.13 -2.54
CA HIS A 18 -17.76 17.99 -3.39
C HIS A 18 -16.34 17.54 -3.05
N CYS A 19 -16.22 16.41 -2.36
CA CYS A 19 -14.94 15.78 -2.06
C CYS A 19 -14.35 15.15 -3.32
N LYS A 20 -13.06 15.38 -3.57
CA LYS A 20 -12.32 14.87 -4.75
C LYS A 20 -11.08 14.07 -4.36
N LEU A 21 -11.05 13.55 -3.13
CA LEU A 21 -9.91 12.76 -2.66
C LEU A 21 -9.86 11.38 -3.33
N CYS A 22 -10.99 10.68 -3.39
CA CYS A 22 -11.10 9.34 -3.97
C CYS A 22 -12.24 9.25 -5.00
N PRO A 23 -12.29 8.17 -5.80
CA PRO A 23 -13.24 8.04 -6.90
C PRO A 23 -14.72 8.07 -6.51
N HIS A 24 -15.04 7.89 -5.22
CA HIS A 24 -16.41 8.06 -4.70
C HIS A 24 -17.00 9.45 -4.90
N LYS A 25 -16.16 10.49 -5.02
CA LYS A 25 -16.58 11.86 -5.39
C LYS A 25 -17.79 12.38 -4.61
N CYS A 26 -17.84 12.12 -3.31
CA CYS A 26 -19.01 12.40 -2.49
C CYS A 26 -19.41 13.88 -2.52
N ILE A 27 -20.70 14.15 -2.72
CA ILE A 27 -21.32 15.44 -2.42
C ILE A 27 -21.85 15.35 -0.99
N ILE A 28 -21.36 16.22 -0.10
CA ILE A 28 -21.59 16.13 1.34
C ILE A 28 -22.35 17.38 1.80
N GLY A 29 -23.54 17.20 2.37
CA GLY A 29 -24.35 18.27 2.96
C GLY A 29 -23.74 18.82 4.26
N ASN A 30 -24.20 19.99 4.69
CA ASN A 30 -23.71 20.60 5.93
C ASN A 30 -24.05 19.70 7.14
N GLY A 31 -23.05 19.36 7.96
CA GLY A 31 -23.18 18.46 9.09
C GLY A 31 -23.02 16.97 8.74
N GLU A 32 -23.06 16.61 7.46
CA GLU A 32 -22.96 15.22 6.99
C GLU A 32 -21.50 14.78 6.80
N THR A 33 -21.31 13.47 6.68
CA THR A 33 -20.02 12.84 6.37
C THR A 33 -20.03 12.22 4.97
N GLY A 34 -18.83 12.07 4.39
CA GLY A 34 -18.66 11.26 3.18
C GLY A 34 -18.80 9.76 3.49
N LYS A 35 -18.78 8.93 2.44
CA LYS A 35 -18.89 7.47 2.55
C LYS A 35 -17.88 6.82 3.51
N CYS A 36 -16.68 7.40 3.60
CA CYS A 36 -15.63 6.93 4.50
C CYS A 36 -15.83 7.32 5.98
N LYS A 37 -16.86 8.11 6.31
CA LYS A 37 -17.23 8.61 7.66
C LYS A 37 -16.20 9.48 8.39
N ILE A 38 -14.98 9.58 7.88
CA ILE A 38 -13.87 10.37 8.46
C ILE A 38 -13.75 11.79 7.88
N LYS A 39 -14.52 12.13 6.85
CA LYS A 39 -14.56 13.47 6.25
C LYS A 39 -15.94 14.08 6.51
N GLN A 40 -16.01 15.14 7.31
CA GLN A 40 -17.27 15.80 7.67
C GLN A 40 -17.31 17.22 7.11
N ASN A 41 -18.44 17.63 6.55
CA ASN A 41 -18.65 19.02 6.15
C ASN A 41 -19.15 19.85 7.33
N VAL A 42 -18.40 20.87 7.72
CA VAL A 42 -18.77 21.80 8.79
C VAL A 42 -18.82 23.22 8.23
N ASP A 43 -20.03 23.74 8.07
CA ASP A 43 -20.32 25.07 7.54
C ASP A 43 -19.66 25.34 6.17
N GLY A 44 -19.75 24.37 5.26
CA GLY A 44 -19.20 24.47 3.91
C GLY A 44 -17.68 24.30 3.84
N LYS A 45 -17.07 23.76 4.89
CA LYS A 45 -15.65 23.40 4.94
C LYS A 45 -15.52 21.92 5.27
N LEU A 46 -14.90 21.15 4.37
CA LEU A 46 -14.64 19.73 4.62
C LEU A 46 -13.53 19.59 5.66
N LYS A 47 -13.75 18.80 6.71
CA LYS A 47 -12.83 18.57 7.82
C LYS A 47 -12.40 17.11 7.89
N ALA A 48 -11.11 16.89 8.14
CA ALA A 48 -10.53 15.58 8.37
C ALA A 48 -10.66 15.21 9.86
N MET A 49 -11.61 14.35 10.18
CA MET A 49 -12.00 13.99 11.56
C MET A 49 -11.01 13.03 12.23
N ASN A 50 -10.20 12.35 11.42
CA ASN A 50 -9.16 11.39 11.78
C ASN A 50 -7.75 12.01 11.87
N TYR A 51 -7.59 13.31 11.60
CA TYR A 51 -6.27 13.94 11.63
C TYR A 51 -5.62 13.83 13.02
N GLY A 52 -4.41 13.28 13.09
CA GLY A 52 -3.68 13.06 14.34
C GLY A 52 -4.23 11.93 15.21
N LYS A 53 -5.20 11.14 14.70
CA LYS A 53 -5.77 9.98 15.37
C LYS A 53 -5.32 8.71 14.66
N ILE A 54 -4.50 7.92 15.35
CA ILE A 54 -4.02 6.63 14.84
C ILE A 54 -4.57 5.50 15.68
N TYR A 55 -4.74 4.34 15.06
CA TYR A 55 -5.12 3.11 15.74
C TYR A 55 -3.90 2.44 16.38
N LEU A 56 -2.79 2.35 15.66
CA LEU A 56 -1.54 1.79 16.19
C LEU A 56 -0.30 2.50 15.62
N SER A 57 0.78 2.41 16.41
CA SER A 57 2.15 2.72 16.02
C SER A 57 3.06 1.61 16.56
N ARG A 58 3.80 0.92 15.69
CA ARG A 58 4.71 -0.17 16.10
C ARG A 58 5.92 -0.25 15.17
N THR A 59 7.01 -0.82 15.68
CA THR A 59 8.17 -1.12 14.85
C THR A 59 7.96 -2.47 14.18
N ASN A 60 8.21 -2.56 12.87
CA ASN A 60 8.17 -3.79 12.07
C ASN A 60 9.43 -3.88 11.21
N SER A 61 9.83 -5.09 10.80
CA SER A 61 10.79 -5.22 9.72
C SER A 61 10.18 -4.76 8.40
N ILE A 62 11.00 -4.36 7.43
CA ILE A 62 10.53 -3.96 6.10
C ILE A 62 9.91 -5.15 5.36
N GLU A 63 10.39 -6.36 5.64
CA GLU A 63 9.88 -7.63 5.11
C GLU A 63 8.46 -7.93 5.59
N GLU A 64 8.17 -7.75 6.89
CA GLU A 64 6.82 -7.87 7.46
C GLU A 64 5.83 -6.85 6.83
N LEU A 65 6.37 -5.74 6.33
CA LEU A 65 5.60 -4.71 5.62
C LEU A 65 5.47 -4.98 4.12
N GLY A 66 5.98 -6.12 3.64
CA GLY A 66 5.83 -6.59 2.28
C GLY A 66 6.85 -6.05 1.29
N PHE A 67 7.91 -5.37 1.75
CA PHE A 67 8.94 -4.85 0.86
C PHE A 67 10.15 -5.79 0.81
N PHE A 68 10.40 -6.40 -0.34
CA PHE A 68 11.58 -7.25 -0.54
C PHE A 68 12.73 -6.53 -1.26
N HIS A 69 12.45 -5.40 -1.89
CA HIS A 69 13.41 -4.62 -2.68
C HIS A 69 13.50 -3.16 -2.22
N PHE A 70 13.05 -2.85 -1.00
CA PHE A 70 13.17 -1.53 -0.40
C PHE A 70 13.88 -1.61 0.96
N LEU A 71 15.16 -1.26 0.98
CA LEU A 71 16.03 -1.30 2.16
C LEU A 71 15.91 -2.60 2.99
N PRO A 72 16.08 -3.80 2.41
CA PRO A 72 15.88 -5.05 3.13
C PRO A 72 16.73 -5.16 4.40
N GLY A 73 16.17 -5.77 5.45
CA GLY A 73 16.78 -5.92 6.77
C GLY A 73 16.73 -4.67 7.66
N ASN A 74 16.07 -3.59 7.21
CA ASN A 74 15.82 -2.41 8.05
C ASN A 74 14.49 -2.55 8.77
N GLU A 75 14.35 -1.79 9.85
CA GLU A 75 13.08 -1.60 10.54
C GLU A 75 12.42 -0.29 10.13
N ALA A 76 11.09 -0.28 10.18
CA ALA A 76 10.26 0.90 9.94
C ALA A 76 9.28 1.13 11.09
N LEU A 77 8.92 2.39 11.30
CA LEU A 77 7.78 2.74 12.15
C LEU A 77 6.49 2.59 11.32
N LEU A 78 5.71 1.54 11.58
CA LEU A 78 4.37 1.39 11.02
C LEU A 78 3.41 2.31 11.76
N VAL A 79 2.70 3.15 11.01
CA VAL A 79 1.68 4.05 11.52
C VAL A 79 0.35 3.74 10.82
N SER A 80 -0.63 3.31 11.61
CA SER A 80 -1.97 2.99 11.11
C SER A 80 -2.94 4.10 11.45
N SER A 81 -3.32 4.88 10.45
CA SER A 81 -4.41 5.85 10.61
C SER A 81 -5.78 5.18 10.52
N ILE A 82 -6.85 5.92 10.77
CA ILE A 82 -8.23 5.41 10.75
C ILE A 82 -8.89 5.78 9.41
N GLY A 83 -9.52 4.80 8.77
CA GLY A 83 -10.29 4.99 7.54
C GLY A 83 -10.05 3.88 6.52
N ASN A 84 -11.03 3.67 5.65
CA ASN A 84 -10.93 2.78 4.50
C ASN A 84 -11.68 3.37 3.29
N SER A 85 -11.25 3.01 2.08
CA SER A 85 -11.80 3.49 0.80
C SER A 85 -12.46 2.38 -0.03
N LEU A 86 -12.02 1.12 0.16
CA LEU A 86 -12.48 -0.09 -0.50
C LEU A 86 -12.60 -1.20 0.54
N ASP A 87 -13.79 -1.56 1.01
CA ASP A 87 -13.96 -2.80 1.78
C ASP A 87 -15.41 -3.03 2.17
N LYS A 88 -16.21 -3.57 1.25
CA LYS A 88 -17.46 -4.23 1.64
C LYS A 88 -17.16 -5.69 2.01
N GLY A 89 -16.48 -5.90 3.14
CA GLY A 89 -16.24 -7.23 3.72
C GLY A 89 -15.09 -8.05 3.11
N TRP A 90 -14.25 -7.47 2.24
CA TRP A 90 -13.07 -8.16 1.74
C TRP A 90 -11.98 -8.27 2.80
N TYR A 91 -11.73 -7.21 3.55
CA TYR A 91 -10.80 -7.17 4.66
C TYR A 91 -11.56 -6.73 5.92
N GLU A 92 -11.86 -7.70 6.76
CA GLU A 92 -12.39 -7.44 8.09
C GLU A 92 -11.22 -7.48 9.08
N ASN A 93 -10.85 -6.30 9.59
CA ASN A 93 -10.06 -6.20 10.81
C ASN A 93 -10.93 -5.68 11.96
N GLU A 94 -10.31 -5.51 13.12
CA GLU A 94 -10.94 -5.07 14.37
C GLU A 94 -11.62 -3.68 14.30
N LEU A 95 -11.42 -2.94 13.21
CA LEU A 95 -11.96 -1.59 12.97
C LEU A 95 -13.15 -1.58 12.02
N THR A 96 -13.42 -2.69 11.35
CA THR A 96 -14.45 -2.78 10.32
C THR A 96 -15.83 -2.52 10.91
N GLY A 97 -16.57 -1.61 10.30
CA GLY A 97 -17.92 -1.23 10.76
C GLY A 97 -17.96 -0.38 12.03
N LYS A 98 -16.83 -0.04 12.64
CA LYS A 98 -16.77 0.83 13.83
C LYS A 98 -16.78 2.31 13.44
N GLU A 99 -17.46 3.11 14.24
CA GLU A 99 -17.33 4.57 14.20
C GLU A 99 -16.00 4.99 14.84
N ILE A 100 -15.51 6.18 14.50
CA ILE A 100 -14.21 6.65 14.99
C ILE A 100 -14.18 6.77 16.52
N GLU A 101 -15.33 7.04 17.14
CA GLU A 101 -15.50 7.12 18.60
C GLU A 101 -15.34 5.76 19.30
N ASP A 102 -15.58 4.66 18.60
CA ASP A 102 -15.52 3.29 19.14
C ASP A 102 -14.15 2.61 18.91
N ILE A 103 -13.23 3.32 18.26
CA ILE A 103 -11.88 2.84 17.96
C ILE A 103 -10.93 3.28 19.09
N PRO A 104 -10.04 2.41 19.59
CA PRO A 104 -8.99 2.83 20.52
C PRO A 104 -8.03 3.79 19.80
N ILE A 105 -8.20 5.09 20.05
CA ILE A 105 -7.42 6.15 19.42
C ILE A 105 -6.18 6.48 20.24
N ILE A 106 -5.03 6.50 19.57
CA ILE A 106 -3.82 7.12 20.04
C ILE A 106 -3.73 8.50 19.35
N ASN A 107 -3.70 9.58 20.14
CA ASN A 107 -3.49 10.92 19.59
C ASN A 107 -1.99 11.15 19.42
N GLN A 108 -1.55 11.28 18.17
CA GLN A 108 -0.17 11.60 17.84
C GLN A 108 -0.11 12.69 16.77
N THR A 109 0.81 13.63 16.96
CA THR A 109 1.10 14.68 16.00
C THR A 109 2.22 14.25 15.05
N PRO A 110 2.31 14.84 13.85
CA PRO A 110 3.40 14.57 12.90
C PRO A 110 4.81 14.71 13.52
N THR A 111 4.99 15.69 14.39
CA THR A 111 6.26 15.95 15.09
C THR A 111 6.54 14.91 16.18
N GLN A 112 5.51 14.39 16.86
CA GLN A 112 5.70 13.33 17.86
C GLN A 112 6.17 12.04 17.22
N LEU A 113 5.58 11.64 16.07
CA LEU A 113 6.04 10.50 15.28
C LEU A 113 7.51 10.66 14.85
N GLY A 114 7.90 11.87 14.43
CA GLY A 114 9.29 12.18 14.11
C GLY A 114 10.27 11.97 15.26
N LYS A 115 9.90 12.44 16.45
CA LYS A 115 10.69 12.22 17.67
C LYS A 115 10.81 10.74 17.99
N GLU A 116 9.76 9.95 17.76
CA GLU A 116 9.79 8.49 17.96
C GLU A 116 10.78 7.81 17.00
N VAL A 117 10.73 8.16 15.72
CA VAL A 117 11.67 7.65 14.69
C VAL A 117 13.11 7.95 15.08
N LEU A 118 13.40 9.20 15.46
CA LEU A 118 14.74 9.61 15.89
C LEU A 118 15.20 8.87 17.15
N LYS A 119 14.33 8.73 18.15
CA LYS A 119 14.63 8.00 19.39
C LYS A 119 14.96 6.53 19.13
N LYS A 120 14.22 5.89 18.22
CA LYS A 120 14.42 4.49 17.82
C LYS A 120 15.51 4.32 16.76
N LYS A 121 16.14 5.41 16.28
CA LYS A 121 17.13 5.41 15.19
C LYS A 121 16.63 4.77 13.89
N LEU A 122 15.32 4.85 13.64
CA LEU A 122 14.69 4.35 12.43
C LEU A 122 14.93 5.31 11.27
N LYS A 123 14.95 4.76 10.05
CA LYS A 123 15.12 5.54 8.81
C LYS A 123 13.86 5.57 7.95
N ILE A 124 12.84 4.82 8.33
CA ILE A 124 11.65 4.56 7.52
C ILE A 124 10.40 4.77 8.38
N ILE A 125 9.40 5.45 7.82
CA ILE A 125 8.02 5.43 8.30
C ILE A 125 7.17 4.75 7.23
N CYS A 126 6.43 3.72 7.63
CA CYS A 126 5.44 3.06 6.79
C CYS A 126 4.04 3.51 7.20
N HIS A 127 3.27 4.05 6.26
CA HIS A 127 1.85 4.34 6.48
C HIS A 127 1.04 3.17 5.92
N GLY A 128 0.37 2.41 6.80
CA GLY A 128 -0.25 1.14 6.38
C GLY A 128 -1.16 0.54 7.44
N TYR A 129 -1.37 -0.78 7.37
CA TYR A 129 -2.38 -1.56 8.11
C TYR A 129 -3.86 -1.25 7.77
N ASN A 130 -4.21 0.04 7.71
CA ASN A 130 -5.43 0.53 7.05
C ASN A 130 -5.05 1.37 5.83
N GLU A 131 -6.04 1.89 5.09
CA GLU A 131 -5.78 2.69 3.90
C GLU A 131 -5.20 4.09 4.25
N PRO A 132 -3.90 4.34 4.02
CA PRO A 132 -3.26 5.59 4.41
C PRO A 132 -3.79 6.80 3.64
N MET A 133 -4.27 6.63 2.41
CA MET A 133 -4.78 7.73 1.59
C MET A 133 -6.05 8.37 2.17
N MET A 134 -6.77 7.64 3.03
CA MET A 134 -7.90 8.20 3.79
C MET A 134 -7.47 9.23 4.84
N SER A 135 -6.20 9.24 5.20
CA SER A 135 -5.58 10.20 6.13
C SER A 135 -4.61 11.14 5.43
N TYR A 136 -4.89 11.47 4.17
CA TYR A 136 -4.01 12.23 3.27
C TYR A 136 -3.29 13.41 3.93
N GLU A 137 -4.02 14.31 4.60
CA GLU A 137 -3.46 15.54 5.18
C GLU A 137 -2.52 15.22 6.34
N TYR A 138 -2.80 14.14 7.07
CA TYR A 138 -1.94 13.69 8.17
C TYR A 138 -0.67 13.03 7.63
N VAL A 139 -0.78 12.18 6.59
CA VAL A 139 0.37 11.59 5.90
C VAL A 139 1.26 12.69 5.32
N GLU A 140 0.68 13.69 4.65
CA GLU A 140 1.40 14.82 4.09
C GLU A 140 2.15 15.62 5.16
N ASP A 141 1.48 15.97 6.27
CA ASP A 141 2.13 16.69 7.36
C ASP A 141 3.20 15.84 8.05
N ILE A 142 3.04 14.52 8.18
CA ILE A 142 4.10 13.60 8.64
C ILE A 142 5.32 13.71 7.74
N ILE A 143 5.16 13.62 6.42
CA ILE A 143 6.28 13.71 5.48
C ILE A 143 6.96 15.09 5.58
N ALA A 144 6.17 16.17 5.61
CA ALA A 144 6.69 17.53 5.68
C ALA A 144 7.52 17.80 6.95
N ASN A 145 7.15 17.17 8.07
CA ASN A 145 7.85 17.28 9.35
C ASN A 145 9.04 16.32 9.49
N ASN A 146 9.21 15.33 8.60
CA ASN A 146 10.18 14.24 8.75
C ASN A 146 11.02 14.02 7.48
N LYS A 147 11.46 15.11 6.83
CA LYS A 147 12.11 15.09 5.50
C LYS A 147 13.37 14.22 5.37
N SER A 148 14.07 13.92 6.47
CA SER A 148 15.24 13.04 6.47
C SER A 148 14.87 11.54 6.48
N THR A 149 13.62 11.22 6.75
CA THR A 149 13.09 9.86 6.85
C THR A 149 12.52 9.43 5.51
N LYS A 150 12.70 8.16 5.15
CA LYS A 150 12.05 7.57 3.99
C LYS A 150 10.59 7.26 4.32
N HIS A 151 9.67 7.60 3.44
CA HIS A 151 8.25 7.35 3.62
C HIS A 151 7.75 6.33 2.61
N VAL A 152 7.13 5.27 3.12
CA VAL A 152 6.52 4.22 2.31
C VAL A 152 5.06 4.02 2.68
N VAL A 153 4.27 3.46 1.76
CA VAL A 153 2.84 3.20 2.00
C VAL A 153 2.48 1.75 1.68
N GLN A 154 1.52 1.20 2.41
CA GLN A 154 0.75 0.02 1.99
C GLN A 154 -0.65 0.50 1.65
N THR A 155 -1.05 0.42 0.38
CA THR A 155 -2.29 1.07 -0.11
C THR A 155 -3.02 0.19 -1.12
N ASN A 156 -4.34 0.33 -1.16
CA ASN A 156 -5.18 -0.20 -2.23
C ASN A 156 -5.22 0.71 -3.47
N ALA A 157 -4.52 1.85 -3.44
CA ALA A 157 -4.40 2.85 -4.50
C ALA A 157 -5.73 3.40 -5.04
N PHE A 158 -6.83 3.30 -4.28
CA PHE A 158 -8.14 3.83 -4.66
C PHE A 158 -8.27 5.31 -4.29
N ILE A 159 -7.63 6.14 -5.09
CA ILE A 159 -7.48 7.59 -4.90
C ILE A 159 -7.56 8.31 -6.26
N GLU A 160 -7.99 9.56 -6.27
CA GLU A 160 -8.05 10.36 -7.51
C GLU A 160 -6.64 10.77 -8.00
N GLN A 161 -6.56 11.07 -9.31
CA GLN A 161 -5.29 11.33 -10.00
C GLN A 161 -4.53 12.56 -9.50
N GLU A 162 -5.24 13.64 -9.17
CA GLU A 162 -4.62 14.86 -8.64
C GLU A 162 -3.98 14.62 -7.26
N PRO A 163 -4.70 14.10 -6.24
CA PRO A 163 -4.09 13.75 -4.95
C PRO A 163 -2.92 12.76 -5.06
N ILE A 164 -3.07 11.67 -5.83
CA ILE A 164 -2.00 10.67 -5.93
C ILE A 164 -0.76 11.22 -6.63
N GLY A 165 -0.94 12.05 -7.66
CA GLY A 165 0.17 12.72 -8.34
C GLY A 165 0.93 13.69 -7.43
N GLU A 166 0.25 14.36 -6.49
CA GLU A 166 0.89 15.23 -5.52
C GLU A 166 1.67 14.47 -4.44
N ILE A 167 1.06 13.44 -3.84
CA ILE A 167 1.70 12.70 -2.76
C ILE A 167 2.82 11.79 -3.25
N SER A 168 2.73 11.26 -4.48
CA SER A 168 3.76 10.39 -5.07
C SER A 168 5.13 11.08 -5.12
N LYS A 169 5.17 12.40 -5.33
CA LYS A 169 6.41 13.20 -5.33
C LYS A 169 7.12 13.22 -3.97
N LYS A 170 6.44 12.80 -2.91
CA LYS A 170 6.89 12.85 -1.52
C LYS A 170 7.12 11.45 -0.94
N LEU A 171 6.71 10.39 -1.64
CA LEU A 171 6.86 9.00 -1.23
C LEU A 171 8.12 8.39 -1.82
N ASN A 172 8.67 7.39 -1.14
CA ASN A 172 9.85 6.65 -1.59
C ASN A 172 9.51 5.25 -2.07
N GLY A 173 8.48 4.62 -1.52
CA GLY A 173 8.04 3.29 -1.91
C GLY A 173 6.57 3.03 -1.60
N ALA A 174 5.98 2.07 -2.28
CA ALA A 174 4.61 1.64 -2.06
C ALA A 174 4.48 0.13 -2.31
N VAL A 175 3.85 -0.54 -1.36
CA VAL A 175 3.21 -1.83 -1.58
C VAL A 175 1.78 -1.53 -2.02
N ILE A 176 1.41 -2.01 -3.20
CA ILE A 176 0.08 -1.80 -3.76
C ILE A 176 -0.67 -3.12 -3.81
N GLU A 177 -1.81 -3.18 -3.12
CA GLU A 177 -2.68 -4.35 -3.08
C GLU A 177 -3.67 -4.33 -4.24
N ILE A 178 -3.47 -5.23 -5.23
CA ILE A 178 -4.41 -5.45 -6.34
C ILE A 178 -5.12 -6.79 -6.11
N ARG A 179 -6.38 -6.69 -5.71
CA ARG A 179 -7.19 -7.78 -5.15
C ARG A 179 -7.89 -8.65 -6.21
N GLY A 180 -7.93 -8.19 -7.46
CA GLY A 180 -8.56 -8.85 -8.59
C GLY A 180 -8.33 -8.05 -9.87
N MET A 181 -8.76 -8.56 -11.02
CA MET A 181 -8.57 -7.91 -12.33
C MET A 181 -9.86 -7.87 -13.16
N THR A 182 -11.01 -7.76 -12.49
CA THR A 182 -12.31 -7.53 -13.11
C THR A 182 -13.04 -6.34 -12.49
N GLU A 183 -13.70 -5.53 -13.31
CA GLU A 183 -14.54 -4.43 -12.83
C GLU A 183 -15.73 -4.93 -12.01
N GLU A 184 -16.27 -6.10 -12.35
CA GLU A 184 -17.37 -6.71 -11.61
C GLU A 184 -16.97 -7.00 -10.15
N PHE A 185 -15.77 -7.55 -9.94
CA PHE A 185 -15.23 -7.80 -8.61
C PHE A 185 -15.09 -6.50 -7.81
N TYR A 186 -14.51 -5.46 -8.40
CA TYR A 186 -14.34 -4.17 -7.73
C TYR A 186 -15.70 -3.53 -7.38
N LYS A 187 -16.65 -3.54 -8.31
CA LYS A 187 -17.97 -2.94 -8.10
C LYS A 187 -18.80 -3.69 -7.06
N ASN A 188 -18.83 -5.01 -7.15
CA ASN A 188 -19.76 -5.82 -6.36
C ASN A 188 -19.18 -6.22 -4.99
N ILE A 189 -17.86 -6.37 -4.87
CA ILE A 189 -17.20 -6.87 -3.65
C ILE A 189 -16.44 -5.76 -2.94
N LEU A 190 -15.71 -4.90 -3.67
CA LEU A 190 -14.89 -3.85 -3.04
C LEU A 190 -15.60 -2.50 -2.92
N ASP A 191 -16.73 -2.35 -3.62
CA ASP A 191 -17.47 -1.09 -3.72
C ASP A 191 -16.57 0.03 -4.26
N GLY A 192 -15.93 -0.25 -5.40
CA GLY A 192 -15.06 0.67 -6.15
C GLY A 192 -14.93 0.27 -7.62
N ASP A 193 -13.86 0.74 -8.28
CA ASP A 193 -13.56 0.43 -9.68
C ASP A 193 -12.06 0.10 -9.87
N LEU A 194 -11.78 -0.85 -10.77
CA LEU A 194 -10.42 -1.36 -11.01
C LEU A 194 -9.58 -0.33 -11.75
N ASP A 195 -10.15 0.33 -12.76
CA ASP A 195 -9.47 1.34 -13.57
C ASP A 195 -8.80 2.44 -12.73
N SER A 196 -9.47 2.96 -11.69
CA SER A 196 -8.88 3.95 -10.79
C SER A 196 -7.66 3.43 -10.04
N VAL A 197 -7.71 2.18 -9.54
CA VAL A 197 -6.58 1.54 -8.85
C VAL A 197 -5.39 1.39 -9.80
N LEU A 198 -5.63 0.88 -11.01
CA LEU A 198 -4.57 0.69 -12.01
C LEU A 198 -3.96 2.02 -12.46
N LYS A 199 -4.78 3.05 -12.69
CA LYS A 199 -4.29 4.40 -13.06
C LYS A 199 -3.45 5.02 -11.95
N SER A 200 -3.92 4.97 -10.70
CA SER A 200 -3.18 5.49 -9.56
C SER A 200 -1.86 4.76 -9.34
N THR A 201 -1.86 3.42 -9.48
CA THR A 201 -0.63 2.60 -9.46
C THR A 201 0.38 3.07 -10.50
N LYS A 202 -0.08 3.27 -11.75
CA LYS A 202 0.76 3.78 -12.84
C LYS A 202 1.31 5.18 -12.54
N THR A 203 0.48 6.09 -12.04
CA THR A 203 0.89 7.44 -11.65
C THR A 203 1.95 7.44 -10.55
N MET A 204 1.85 6.55 -9.55
CA MET A 204 2.89 6.41 -8.53
C MET A 204 4.22 5.92 -9.13
N HIS A 205 4.14 4.92 -10.01
CA HIS A 205 5.32 4.38 -10.69
C HIS A 205 6.01 5.42 -11.58
N GLU A 206 5.25 6.14 -12.41
CA GLU A 206 5.75 7.23 -13.26
C GLU A 206 6.27 8.41 -12.43
N GLY A 207 5.75 8.61 -11.23
CA GLY A 207 6.23 9.57 -10.24
C GLY A 207 7.55 9.19 -9.55
N GLY A 208 8.11 8.02 -9.87
CA GLY A 208 9.39 7.55 -9.31
C GLY A 208 9.29 6.86 -7.95
N VAL A 209 8.08 6.50 -7.50
CA VAL A 209 7.89 5.70 -6.29
C VAL A 209 8.33 4.25 -6.56
N TRP A 210 9.11 3.65 -5.67
CA TRP A 210 9.41 2.21 -5.76
C TRP A 210 8.15 1.39 -5.52
N ILE A 211 7.74 0.54 -6.46
CA ILE A 211 6.49 -0.22 -6.37
C ILE A 211 6.79 -1.70 -6.16
N GLU A 212 6.07 -2.32 -5.22
CA GLU A 212 5.91 -3.77 -5.12
C GLU A 212 4.40 -4.09 -5.14
N ILE A 213 3.99 -5.02 -6.00
CA ILE A 213 2.58 -5.37 -6.18
C ILE A 213 2.25 -6.59 -5.35
N PHE A 214 1.16 -6.53 -4.58
CA PHE A 214 0.64 -7.63 -3.81
C PHE A 214 -0.70 -8.06 -4.38
N MET A 215 -0.85 -9.35 -4.64
CA MET A 215 -2.14 -10.00 -4.91
C MET A 215 -2.45 -10.94 -3.74
N PRO A 216 -3.37 -10.56 -2.84
CA PRO A 216 -3.98 -11.47 -1.90
C PRO A 216 -4.85 -12.47 -2.66
N VAL A 217 -4.36 -13.70 -2.72
CA VAL A 217 -5.04 -14.81 -3.38
C VAL A 217 -6.09 -15.34 -2.42
N ILE A 218 -7.26 -15.62 -2.97
CA ILE A 218 -8.37 -16.32 -2.31
C ILE A 218 -8.80 -17.42 -3.27
N THR A 219 -8.86 -18.67 -2.80
CA THR A 219 -9.07 -19.85 -3.64
C THR A 219 -10.34 -19.71 -4.50
N GLU A 220 -11.47 -19.36 -3.88
CA GLU A 220 -12.79 -19.28 -4.51
C GLU A 220 -12.86 -18.24 -5.65
N ILE A 221 -11.98 -17.25 -5.61
CA ILE A 221 -11.99 -16.11 -6.53
C ILE A 221 -10.92 -16.30 -7.61
N HIS A 222 -9.75 -16.79 -7.21
CA HIS A 222 -8.57 -16.84 -8.06
C HIS A 222 -8.27 -18.23 -8.65
N TYR A 223 -9.08 -19.26 -8.37
CA TYR A 223 -8.83 -20.63 -8.83
C TYR A 223 -8.64 -20.75 -10.35
N SER A 224 -9.34 -19.93 -11.14
CA SER A 224 -9.25 -19.95 -12.62
C SER A 224 -7.92 -19.39 -13.15
N LEU A 225 -7.14 -18.75 -12.29
CA LEU A 225 -5.90 -18.02 -12.63
C LEU A 225 -6.14 -16.91 -13.68
N TYR A 226 -7.39 -16.49 -13.90
CA TYR A 226 -7.72 -15.40 -14.83
C TYR A 226 -7.11 -14.08 -14.35
N ASP A 227 -7.39 -13.70 -13.10
CA ASP A 227 -6.89 -12.45 -12.52
C ASP A 227 -5.37 -12.44 -12.45
N VAL A 228 -4.75 -13.57 -12.12
CA VAL A 228 -3.30 -13.74 -12.10
C VAL A 228 -2.70 -13.41 -13.47
N ARG A 229 -3.19 -14.02 -14.54
CA ARG A 229 -2.69 -13.76 -15.92
C ARG A 229 -2.93 -12.32 -16.35
N LYS A 230 -4.09 -11.74 -16.01
CA LYS A 230 -4.41 -10.35 -16.33
C LYS A 230 -3.51 -9.37 -15.59
N LEU A 231 -3.23 -9.61 -14.31
CA LEU A 231 -2.34 -8.76 -13.52
C LEU A 231 -0.92 -8.82 -14.07
N ILE A 232 -0.41 -10.03 -14.35
CA ILE A 232 0.93 -10.22 -14.94
C ILE A 232 1.04 -9.44 -16.27
N SER A 233 0.07 -9.63 -17.16
CA SER A 233 0.05 -8.91 -18.44
C SER A 233 -0.01 -7.39 -18.25
N TRP A 234 -0.81 -6.91 -17.30
CA TRP A 234 -0.90 -5.49 -17.01
C TRP A 234 0.41 -4.92 -16.47
N ILE A 235 1.07 -5.59 -15.52
CA ILE A 235 2.36 -5.17 -14.96
C ILE A 235 3.42 -5.11 -16.07
N LEU A 236 3.56 -6.16 -16.87
CA LEU A 236 4.54 -6.20 -17.97
C LEU A 236 4.36 -5.05 -18.96
N ASN A 237 3.11 -4.68 -19.25
CA ASN A 237 2.77 -3.63 -20.21
C ASN A 237 2.85 -2.21 -19.64
N ASN A 238 2.77 -2.02 -18.32
CA ASN A 238 2.63 -0.68 -17.72
C ASN A 238 3.72 -0.30 -16.73
N LEU A 239 4.30 -1.26 -16.02
CA LEU A 239 5.33 -1.02 -14.98
C LEU A 239 6.66 -1.71 -15.31
N GLY A 240 6.63 -2.78 -16.11
CA GLY A 240 7.80 -3.53 -16.55
C GLY A 240 8.11 -4.77 -15.71
N ALA A 241 8.94 -5.65 -16.28
CA ALA A 241 9.27 -6.97 -15.73
C ALA A 241 10.10 -6.96 -14.43
N ASP A 242 10.61 -5.79 -14.06
CA ASP A 242 11.47 -5.57 -12.89
C ASP A 242 10.68 -5.23 -11.62
N VAL A 243 9.38 -4.93 -11.73
CA VAL A 243 8.52 -4.69 -10.56
C VAL A 243 8.23 -6.00 -9.82
N PRO A 244 8.53 -6.10 -8.52
CA PRO A 244 8.18 -7.26 -7.71
C PRO A 244 6.67 -7.53 -7.67
N LEU A 245 6.30 -8.80 -7.85
CA LEU A 245 4.93 -9.29 -7.69
C LEU A 245 4.88 -10.37 -6.60
N HIS A 246 4.04 -10.17 -5.60
CA HIS A 246 3.86 -11.06 -4.47
C HIS A 246 2.46 -11.67 -4.49
N PHE A 247 2.41 -13.00 -4.48
CA PHE A 247 1.19 -13.75 -4.20
C PHE A 247 1.16 -14.11 -2.71
N VAL A 248 0.19 -13.56 -1.99
CA VAL A 248 0.02 -13.79 -0.54
C VAL A 248 -1.28 -14.56 -0.28
N SER A 249 -1.24 -15.48 0.68
CA SER A 249 -2.41 -16.26 1.07
C SER A 249 -3.38 -15.40 1.88
N LYS A 250 -4.68 -15.44 1.54
CA LYS A 250 -5.77 -14.91 2.36
C LYS A 250 -6.81 -16.00 2.61
N ASN A 251 -7.13 -16.26 3.88
CA ASN A 251 -8.10 -17.28 4.33
C ASN A 251 -7.77 -18.74 3.91
N TYR A 252 -6.60 -19.25 4.28
CA TYR A 252 -6.19 -20.65 4.02
C TYR A 252 -6.28 -21.04 2.54
N VAL A 253 -5.44 -20.43 1.71
CA VAL A 253 -5.36 -20.72 0.27
C VAL A 253 -4.68 -22.07 -0.01
N ASP A 254 -5.12 -22.73 -1.09
CA ASP A 254 -4.39 -23.86 -1.68
C ASP A 254 -2.95 -23.45 -2.07
N GLU A 255 -1.96 -24.03 -1.41
CA GLU A 255 -0.54 -23.78 -1.72
C GLU A 255 -0.20 -24.04 -3.19
N GLN A 256 -0.88 -24.98 -3.84
CA GLN A 256 -0.68 -25.26 -5.26
C GLN A 256 -1.13 -24.09 -6.12
N LEU A 257 -2.17 -23.36 -5.73
CA LEU A 257 -2.60 -22.17 -6.43
C LEU A 257 -1.52 -21.08 -6.37
N LEU A 258 -0.95 -20.84 -5.19
CA LEU A 258 0.15 -19.87 -5.01
C LEU A 258 1.40 -20.25 -5.82
N LYS A 259 1.82 -21.52 -5.75
CA LYS A 259 2.94 -22.06 -6.53
C LYS A 259 2.71 -21.94 -8.04
N LYS A 260 1.49 -22.25 -8.52
CA LYS A 260 1.10 -22.10 -9.93
C LYS A 260 1.11 -20.64 -10.38
N SER A 261 0.59 -19.72 -9.55
CA SER A 261 0.60 -18.29 -9.84
C SER A 261 2.02 -17.76 -10.00
N ARG A 262 2.94 -18.13 -9.10
CA ARG A 262 4.38 -17.78 -9.25
C ARG A 262 4.96 -18.32 -10.54
N LYS A 263 4.73 -19.60 -10.84
CA LYS A 263 5.23 -20.21 -12.07
C LYS A 263 4.76 -19.48 -13.32
N ILE A 264 3.47 -19.16 -13.42
CA ILE A 264 2.90 -18.46 -14.58
C ILE A 264 3.54 -17.08 -14.76
N ALA A 265 3.75 -16.33 -13.67
CA ALA A 265 4.38 -15.01 -13.74
C ALA A 265 5.83 -15.09 -14.22
N VAL A 266 6.62 -16.03 -13.69
CA VAL A 266 8.01 -16.25 -14.11
C VAL A 266 8.08 -16.69 -15.57
N ASP A 267 7.24 -17.66 -15.97
CA ASP A 267 7.18 -18.15 -17.36
C ASP A 267 6.76 -17.04 -18.35
N ALA A 268 5.95 -16.08 -17.90
CA ALA A 268 5.55 -14.91 -18.69
C ALA A 268 6.64 -13.81 -18.78
N GLY A 269 7.74 -13.95 -18.06
CA GLY A 269 8.90 -13.04 -18.13
C GLY A 269 9.05 -12.07 -16.96
N MET A 270 8.24 -12.17 -15.91
CA MET A 270 8.49 -11.42 -14.66
C MET A 270 9.78 -11.90 -14.01
N ARG A 271 10.63 -10.97 -13.55
CA ARG A 271 11.96 -11.31 -13.00
C ARG A 271 11.94 -11.55 -11.49
N TYR A 272 11.06 -10.85 -10.78
CA TYR A 272 10.95 -10.92 -9.32
C TYR A 272 9.53 -11.27 -8.93
N VAL A 273 9.31 -12.56 -8.66
CA VAL A 273 8.01 -13.09 -8.30
C VAL A 273 8.12 -13.89 -7.02
N TYR A 274 7.30 -13.51 -6.06
CA TYR A 274 7.27 -14.07 -4.73
C TYR A 274 5.94 -14.76 -4.45
N SER A 275 6.01 -15.84 -3.70
CA SER A 275 4.86 -16.62 -3.28
C SER A 275 5.06 -17.05 -1.84
N HIS A 276 4.24 -16.49 -0.95
CA HIS A 276 4.35 -16.65 0.49
C HIS A 276 3.65 -17.92 0.96
N VAL A 277 4.19 -19.08 0.56
CA VAL A 277 3.75 -20.39 1.06
C VAL A 277 4.57 -20.75 2.30
N PRO A 278 3.94 -21.05 3.45
CA PRO A 278 4.66 -21.42 4.67
C PRO A 278 5.66 -22.56 4.43
N GLY A 279 6.90 -22.40 4.94
CA GLY A 279 7.97 -23.39 4.79
C GLY A 279 8.57 -23.51 3.38
N TRP A 280 8.15 -22.70 2.40
CA TRP A 280 8.72 -22.71 1.06
C TRP A 280 9.62 -21.49 0.81
N ASN A 281 10.83 -21.50 1.39
CA ASN A 281 11.78 -20.39 1.33
C ASN A 281 12.17 -19.98 -0.11
N GLU A 282 12.16 -20.93 -1.06
CA GLU A 282 12.40 -20.61 -2.48
C GLU A 282 11.37 -19.62 -3.05
N GLY A 283 10.12 -19.68 -2.57
CA GLY A 283 9.04 -18.78 -2.97
C GLY A 283 9.27 -17.33 -2.55
N ILE A 284 10.10 -17.08 -1.52
CA ILE A 284 10.39 -15.75 -0.96
C ILE A 284 11.86 -15.33 -1.13
N THR A 285 12.66 -16.16 -1.78
CA THR A 285 14.06 -15.88 -2.09
C THR A 285 14.16 -14.99 -3.32
N THR A 286 14.98 -13.93 -3.22
CA THR A 286 15.33 -13.09 -4.37
C THR A 286 16.45 -13.76 -5.15
N PHE A 287 16.22 -14.05 -6.43
CA PHE A 287 17.23 -14.62 -7.34
C PHE A 287 17.71 -13.58 -8.34
N CYS A 288 18.99 -13.66 -8.73
CA CYS A 288 19.51 -12.84 -9.82
C CYS A 288 18.90 -13.30 -11.15
N PRO A 289 18.29 -12.41 -11.97
CA PRO A 289 17.67 -12.81 -13.22
C PRO A 289 18.70 -13.27 -14.27
N GLU A 290 19.96 -12.89 -14.12
CA GLU A 290 21.06 -13.23 -15.04
C GLU A 290 21.73 -14.56 -14.64
N CYS A 291 22.39 -14.61 -13.48
CA CYS A 291 23.16 -15.79 -13.07
C CYS A 291 22.36 -16.82 -12.27
N LYS A 292 21.08 -16.55 -11.96
CA LYS A 292 20.14 -17.43 -11.22
C LYS A 292 20.53 -17.78 -9.78
N LYS A 293 21.65 -17.24 -9.28
CA LYS A 293 22.05 -17.41 -7.87
C LYS A 293 21.07 -16.68 -6.95
N ALA A 294 20.82 -17.26 -5.79
CA ALA A 294 20.12 -16.58 -4.70
C ALA A 294 20.95 -15.36 -4.26
N VAL A 295 20.32 -14.19 -4.20
CA VAL A 295 20.97 -12.95 -3.77
C VAL A 295 20.43 -12.45 -2.44
N ILE A 296 19.18 -12.75 -2.10
CA ILE A 296 18.66 -12.58 -0.75
C ILE A 296 17.85 -13.82 -0.38
N VAL A 297 18.26 -14.52 0.66
CA VAL A 297 17.56 -15.69 1.20
C VAL A 297 16.78 -15.27 2.42
N ARG A 298 15.50 -15.64 2.46
CA ARG A 298 14.59 -15.32 3.55
C ARG A 298 13.98 -16.58 4.14
N GLU A 299 13.67 -16.51 5.42
CA GLU A 299 12.80 -17.44 6.12
C GLU A 299 11.75 -16.63 6.88
N ASN A 300 10.49 -16.80 6.49
CA ASN A 300 9.41 -15.89 6.87
C ASN A 300 9.83 -14.42 6.57
N ASP A 301 9.78 -13.56 7.58
CA ASP A 301 10.14 -12.13 7.45
C ASP A 301 11.60 -11.83 7.84
N SER A 302 12.43 -12.85 8.04
CA SER A 302 13.85 -12.70 8.40
C SER A 302 14.76 -12.93 7.20
N ILE A 303 15.79 -12.10 7.07
CA ILE A 303 16.87 -12.31 6.10
C ILE A 303 17.91 -13.25 6.70
N LEU A 304 18.14 -14.40 6.05
CA LEU A 304 19.20 -15.33 6.39
C LEU A 304 20.52 -14.98 5.70
N GLU A 305 20.43 -14.54 4.45
CA GLU A 305 21.60 -14.15 3.65
C GLU A 305 21.27 -12.94 2.77
N ASN A 306 22.21 -11.99 2.68
CA ASN A 306 22.15 -10.88 1.74
C ASN A 306 23.48 -10.73 1.00
N ASN A 307 23.48 -11.14 -0.26
CA ASN A 307 24.62 -11.14 -1.17
C ASN A 307 24.60 -9.96 -2.16
N ILE A 308 23.70 -8.99 -1.96
CA ILE A 308 23.66 -7.76 -2.76
C ILE A 308 24.67 -6.75 -2.20
N LYS A 309 25.47 -6.16 -3.09
CA LYS A 309 26.38 -5.05 -2.77
C LYS A 309 26.06 -3.87 -3.68
N GLU A 310 25.72 -2.72 -3.12
CA GLU A 310 25.36 -1.50 -3.87
C GLU A 310 24.28 -1.77 -4.95
N GLY A 311 23.29 -2.60 -4.60
CA GLY A 311 22.22 -3.01 -5.52
C GLY A 311 22.63 -3.98 -6.63
N LYS A 312 23.83 -4.56 -6.58
CA LYS A 312 24.33 -5.51 -7.59
C LYS A 312 24.49 -6.92 -7.03
N CYS A 313 24.18 -7.89 -7.88
CA CYS A 313 24.60 -9.27 -7.68
C CYS A 313 26.13 -9.40 -7.84
N THR A 314 26.71 -10.46 -7.28
CA THR A 314 28.13 -10.82 -7.47
C THR A 314 28.54 -11.06 -8.92
N CYS A 315 27.59 -11.33 -9.82
CA CYS A 315 27.85 -11.40 -11.27
C CYS A 315 27.88 -10.03 -11.97
N GLY A 316 27.64 -8.93 -11.25
CA GLY A 316 27.60 -7.56 -11.79
C GLY A 316 26.20 -7.08 -12.20
N LYS A 317 25.21 -7.99 -12.32
CA LYS A 317 23.83 -7.60 -12.63
C LYS A 317 23.26 -6.65 -11.59
N GLN A 318 22.77 -5.49 -12.04
CA GLN A 318 21.95 -4.61 -11.21
C GLN A 318 20.63 -5.31 -10.87
N ILE A 319 20.34 -5.39 -9.58
CA ILE A 319 19.04 -5.81 -9.05
C ILE A 319 18.22 -4.53 -8.83
N PRO A 320 17.06 -4.36 -9.47
CA PRO A 320 16.16 -3.22 -9.28
C PRO A 320 15.68 -3.17 -7.84
N GLY A 321 15.71 -1.98 -7.23
CA GLY A 321 15.29 -1.77 -5.85
C GLY A 321 15.92 -0.52 -5.24
N VAL A 322 15.52 -0.22 -4.02
CA VAL A 322 16.16 0.79 -3.17
C VAL A 322 17.07 0.06 -2.20
N TRP A 323 18.37 0.23 -2.36
CA TRP A 323 19.40 -0.49 -1.60
C TRP A 323 20.18 0.44 -0.68
N GLN A 324 20.87 -0.14 0.30
CA GLN A 324 21.88 0.58 1.10
C GLN A 324 23.18 0.76 0.31
#